data_AF-W9ZXE0-F1
#
_entry.id   AF-W9ZXE0-F1
#
_cell.length_a   1.000
_cell.length_b   1.000
_cell.length_c   1.000
_cell.angle_alpha   90.00
_cell.angle_beta   90.00
_cell.angle_gamma   90.00
#
_symmetry.space_group_name_H-M   'P 1'
#
loop_
_entity.id
_entity.type
_entity.pdbx_description
1 polymer ?
#
loop_
_entity_poly.entity_id
_entity_poly.type
_entity_poly.pdbx_seq_one_letter_code
_entity_poly.pdbx_strand_id
1 'polypeptide(L)'
;MLFFKSIASLAALVSLAVAGPIESRQSATTCGSTNYSASQVRAAANAACQYYQNDDTAGSSTYPHTYNNREGFDFIVDGPYQEFPIKSGGVYTGGSPGADRVVINTNCEYAGAITHTGASGNNFVGCSGTN
;
A
#
# COMPACT_ATOMS: atom_id res chain seq x y z
N MET A 1 46.64 27.98 -45.00
CA MET A 1 46.00 28.60 -43.82
C MET A 1 44.56 28.87 -44.20
N LEU A 2 43.61 28.08 -43.69
CA LEU A 2 42.16 28.35 -43.69
C LEU A 2 41.51 27.29 -42.80
N PHE A 3 41.23 27.68 -41.56
CA PHE A 3 40.60 26.85 -40.54
C PHE A 3 39.08 26.84 -40.76
N PHE A 4 38.49 25.69 -41.06
CA PHE A 4 37.04 25.49 -40.95
C PHE A 4 36.71 25.10 -39.50
N LYS A 5 36.16 26.05 -38.73
CA LYS A 5 35.57 25.81 -37.41
C LYS A 5 34.16 25.25 -37.61
N SER A 6 34.00 23.94 -37.45
CA SER A 6 32.68 23.32 -37.32
C SER A 6 32.10 23.62 -35.94
N ILE A 7 30.97 24.31 -35.92
CA ILE A 7 30.18 24.61 -34.72
C ILE A 7 29.22 23.41 -34.53
N ALA A 8 29.56 22.49 -33.65
CA ALA A 8 28.67 21.39 -33.29
C ALA A 8 27.56 21.92 -32.37
N SER A 9 26.31 21.88 -32.85
CA SER A 9 25.12 22.29 -32.12
C SER A 9 24.85 21.33 -30.95
N LEU A 10 24.84 21.86 -29.73
CA LEU A 10 24.55 21.12 -28.51
C LEU A 10 23.02 21.07 -28.30
N ALA A 11 22.39 19.95 -28.65
CA ALA A 11 20.98 19.72 -28.33
C ALA A 11 20.84 19.39 -26.84
N ALA A 12 20.24 20.28 -26.06
CA ALA A 12 19.96 20.07 -24.65
C ALA A 12 18.76 19.12 -24.47
N LEU A 13 18.99 17.95 -23.89
CA LEU A 13 17.95 17.04 -23.42
C LEU A 13 17.31 17.62 -22.15
N VAL A 14 16.10 18.16 -22.27
CA VAL A 14 15.30 18.59 -21.11
C VAL A 14 14.60 17.36 -20.53
N SER A 15 15.14 16.82 -19.44
CA SER A 15 14.47 15.79 -18.66
C SER A 15 13.31 16.41 -17.87
N LEU A 16 12.07 16.16 -18.30
CA LEU A 16 10.87 16.45 -17.52
C LEU A 16 10.76 15.43 -16.38
N ALA A 17 11.17 15.82 -15.18
CA ALA A 17 10.89 15.04 -13.98
C ALA A 17 9.38 15.14 -13.68
N VAL A 18 8.61 14.10 -14.00
CA VAL A 18 7.22 14.00 -13.57
C VAL A 18 7.22 13.72 -12.07
N ALA A 19 6.91 14.74 -11.27
CA ALA A 19 6.61 14.57 -9.86
C ALA A 19 5.25 13.84 -9.76
N GLY A 20 5.28 12.57 -9.38
CA GLY A 20 4.07 11.82 -9.03
C GLY A 20 3.42 12.40 -7.76
N PRO A 21 2.14 12.08 -7.49
CA PRO A 21 1.47 12.51 -6.27
C PRO A 21 2.28 12.09 -5.03
N ILE A 22 2.44 13.02 -4.09
CA ILE A 22 3.08 12.76 -2.80
C ILE A 22 2.09 11.94 -1.98
N GLU A 23 2.15 10.62 -2.15
CA GLU A 23 1.41 9.69 -1.31
C GLU A 23 1.88 9.83 0.14
N SER A 24 0.95 9.86 1.09
CA SER A 24 1.26 9.85 2.52
C SER A 24 2.27 8.73 2.79
N ARG A 25 3.44 9.08 3.37
CA ARG A 25 4.48 8.08 3.64
C ARG A 25 3.93 7.06 4.63
N GLN A 26 3.59 5.87 4.13
CA GLN A 26 3.27 4.73 4.99
C GLN A 26 4.48 4.47 5.91
N SER A 27 4.24 4.56 7.21
CA SER A 27 5.24 4.29 8.24
C SER A 27 5.37 2.80 8.50
N ALA A 28 6.45 2.40 9.16
CA ALA A 28 6.55 1.05 9.71
C ALA A 28 5.44 0.84 10.77
N THR A 29 4.97 -0.39 10.93
CA THR A 29 3.92 -0.73 11.89
C THR A 29 4.19 -2.08 12.53
N THR A 30 3.66 -2.28 13.73
CA THR A 30 3.76 -3.52 14.50
C THR A 30 2.36 -4.08 14.73
N CYS A 31 2.12 -5.28 14.22
CA CYS A 31 0.87 -6.02 14.35
C CYS A 31 1.06 -7.18 15.35
N GLY A 32 0.56 -7.02 16.58
CA GLY A 32 0.88 -7.95 17.67
C GLY A 32 2.39 -7.95 17.95
N SER A 33 3.07 -9.06 17.66
CA SER A 33 4.54 -9.18 17.75
C SER A 33 5.26 -9.08 16.39
N THR A 34 4.53 -8.93 15.29
CA THR A 34 5.08 -8.89 13.93
C THR A 34 5.40 -7.46 13.53
N ASN A 35 6.65 -7.20 13.13
CA ASN A 35 7.07 -5.89 12.62
C ASN A 35 7.05 -5.87 11.09
N TYR A 36 6.43 -4.83 10.53
CA TYR A 36 6.43 -4.54 9.11
C TYR A 36 7.18 -3.23 8.85
N SER A 37 8.13 -3.27 7.91
CA SER A 37 8.78 -2.08 7.43
C SER A 37 7.81 -1.19 6.66
N ALA A 38 8.13 0.10 6.56
CA ALA A 38 7.42 1.04 5.70
C ALA A 38 7.33 0.56 4.23
N SER A 39 8.33 -0.18 3.74
CA SER A 39 8.31 -0.74 2.38
C SER A 39 7.35 -1.92 2.24
N GLN A 40 7.21 -2.76 3.26
CA GLN A 40 6.24 -3.86 3.26
C GLN A 40 4.80 -3.34 3.32
N VAL A 41 4.55 -2.33 4.15
CA VAL A 41 3.22 -1.68 4.23
C VAL A 41 2.86 -1.06 2.88
N ARG A 42 3.77 -0.29 2.28
CA ARG A 42 3.55 0.30 0.95
C ARG A 42 3.36 -0.75 -0.14
N ALA A 43 4.17 -1.80 -0.15
CA ALA A 43 4.02 -2.86 -1.14
C ALA A 43 2.66 -3.56 -1.05
N ALA A 44 2.16 -3.82 0.16
CA ALA A 44 0.84 -4.40 0.38
C ALA A 44 -0.29 -3.42 0.00
N ALA A 45 -0.20 -2.15 0.38
CA ALA A 45 -1.18 -1.13 0.04
C ALA A 45 -1.27 -0.90 -1.48
N ASN A 46 -0.12 -0.84 -2.16
CA ASN A 46 -0.06 -0.70 -3.61
C ASN A 46 -0.65 -1.92 -4.32
N ALA A 47 -0.35 -3.12 -3.84
CA ALA A 47 -0.95 -4.34 -4.39
C ALA A 47 -2.46 -4.37 -4.20
N ALA A 48 -2.96 -3.99 -3.01
CA ALA A 48 -4.38 -3.85 -2.73
C ALA A 48 -5.05 -2.87 -3.72
N CYS A 49 -4.45 -1.70 -3.92
CA CYS A 49 -4.92 -0.71 -4.89
C CYS A 49 -4.97 -1.28 -6.31
N GLN A 50 -3.90 -1.96 -6.75
CA GLN A 50 -3.81 -2.53 -8.10
C GLN A 50 -4.89 -3.59 -8.35
N TYR A 51 -5.07 -4.54 -7.43
CA TYR A 51 -6.13 -5.53 -7.56
C TYR A 51 -7.51 -4.88 -7.54
N TYR A 52 -7.76 -3.94 -6.63
CA TYR A 52 -9.03 -3.22 -6.54
C TYR A 52 -9.37 -2.44 -7.82
N GLN A 53 -8.41 -1.66 -8.36
CA GLN A 53 -8.62 -0.87 -9.58
C GLN A 53 -8.82 -1.74 -10.83
N ASN A 54 -8.34 -2.99 -10.81
CA ASN A 54 -8.49 -3.94 -11.90
C ASN A 54 -9.72 -4.86 -11.75
N ASP A 55 -10.56 -4.65 -10.74
CA ASP A 55 -11.67 -5.55 -10.38
C ASP A 55 -11.21 -7.02 -10.25
N ASP A 56 -10.01 -7.24 -9.68
CA ASP A 56 -9.36 -8.55 -9.59
C ASP A 56 -9.01 -8.91 -8.14
N THR A 57 -8.61 -10.17 -7.91
CA THR A 57 -8.24 -10.70 -6.59
C THR A 57 -6.93 -11.48 -6.64
N ALA A 58 -6.23 -11.52 -5.51
CA ALA A 58 -4.96 -12.22 -5.39
C ALA A 58 -5.17 -13.75 -5.43
N GLY A 59 -4.83 -14.36 -6.57
CA GLY A 59 -4.94 -15.80 -6.78
C GLY A 59 -6.40 -16.26 -6.72
N SER A 60 -6.67 -17.33 -5.98
CA SER A 60 -8.05 -17.82 -5.75
C SER A 60 -8.68 -17.26 -4.47
N SER A 61 -8.13 -16.19 -3.91
CA SER A 61 -8.68 -15.55 -2.71
C SER A 61 -9.81 -14.59 -3.07
N THR A 62 -10.35 -13.91 -2.06
CA THR A 62 -11.30 -12.80 -2.26
C THR A 62 -10.66 -11.45 -1.93
N TYR A 63 -9.33 -11.37 -1.83
CA TYR A 63 -8.62 -10.15 -1.46
C TYR A 63 -8.12 -9.39 -2.68
N PRO A 64 -8.22 -8.05 -2.72
CA PRO A 64 -8.82 -7.19 -1.70
C PRO A 64 -10.35 -7.34 -1.66
N HIS A 65 -10.95 -7.07 -0.51
CA HIS A 65 -12.40 -6.92 -0.39
C HIS A 65 -12.78 -5.81 0.56
N THR A 66 -14.06 -5.44 0.52
CA THR A 66 -14.62 -4.36 1.33
C THR A 66 -14.39 -4.62 2.81
N TYR A 67 -13.87 -3.60 3.50
CA TYR A 67 -13.73 -3.56 4.94
C TYR A 67 -14.75 -2.57 5.54
N ASN A 68 -15.54 -3.05 6.49
CA ASN A 68 -16.71 -2.32 7.01
C ASN A 68 -16.43 -1.53 8.30
N ASN A 69 -15.21 -1.58 8.82
CA ASN A 69 -14.82 -0.92 10.07
C ASN A 69 -15.80 -1.12 11.24
N ARG A 70 -16.17 -2.37 11.52
CA ARG A 70 -17.14 -2.69 12.58
C ARG A 70 -16.57 -2.48 13.98
N GLU A 71 -15.26 -2.50 14.08
CA GLU A 71 -14.47 -2.20 15.27
C GLU A 71 -14.48 -0.70 15.61
N GLY A 72 -14.72 0.18 14.64
CA GLY A 72 -14.79 1.62 14.84
C GLY A 72 -13.43 2.33 14.91
N PHE A 73 -12.45 1.86 14.15
CA PHE A 73 -11.14 2.52 14.01
C PHE A 73 -11.29 3.94 13.44
N ASP A 74 -10.48 4.87 13.94
CA ASP A 74 -10.42 6.25 13.50
C ASP A 74 -9.36 6.40 12.39
N PHE A 75 -9.76 6.06 11.16
CA PHE A 75 -8.87 6.19 10.00
C PHE A 75 -8.75 7.64 9.56
N ILE A 76 -7.53 8.05 9.21
CA ILE A 76 -7.20 9.41 8.77
C ILE A 76 -7.73 9.77 7.37
N VAL A 77 -8.29 8.80 6.64
CA VAL A 77 -8.89 8.98 5.33
C VAL A 77 -10.30 8.42 5.35
N ASP A 78 -11.21 9.05 4.61
CA ASP A 78 -12.58 8.60 4.51
C ASP A 78 -12.69 7.30 3.69
N GLY A 79 -13.65 6.46 4.08
CA GLY A 79 -14.03 5.26 3.34
C GLY A 79 -14.83 5.57 2.07
N PRO A 80 -15.33 4.54 1.36
CA PRO A 80 -15.31 3.11 1.72
C PRO A 80 -13.91 2.49 1.70
N TYR A 81 -13.73 1.39 2.43
CA TYR A 81 -12.42 0.76 2.63
C TYR A 81 -12.31 -0.62 1.98
N GLN A 82 -11.09 -1.01 1.66
CA GLN A 82 -10.68 -2.35 1.26
C GLN A 82 -9.61 -2.87 2.22
N GLU A 83 -9.70 -4.14 2.63
CA GLU A 83 -8.62 -4.82 3.35
C GLU A 83 -7.82 -5.75 2.44
N PHE A 84 -6.52 -5.88 2.71
CA PHE A 84 -5.64 -6.79 1.98
C PHE A 84 -4.57 -7.39 2.90
N PRO A 85 -4.21 -8.68 2.78
CA PRO A 85 -3.21 -9.30 3.64
C PRO A 85 -1.82 -8.69 3.47
N ILE A 86 -1.16 -8.42 4.60
CA ILE A 86 0.27 -8.07 4.64
C ILE A 86 1.06 -9.25 5.19
N LYS A 87 2.19 -9.58 4.55
CA LYS A 87 3.04 -10.73 4.89
C LYS A 87 4.50 -10.30 5.01
N SER A 88 5.24 -10.89 5.94
CA SER A 88 6.67 -10.59 6.11
C SER A 88 7.49 -11.10 4.90
N GLY A 89 7.02 -12.17 4.25
CA GLY A 89 7.69 -12.83 3.13
C GLY A 89 7.43 -12.21 1.74
N GLY A 90 6.69 -11.11 1.64
CA GLY A 90 6.40 -10.44 0.36
C GLY A 90 4.93 -10.07 0.19
N VAL A 91 4.57 -9.58 -1.00
CA VAL A 91 3.17 -9.26 -1.36
C VAL A 91 2.36 -10.55 -1.40
N TYR A 92 1.15 -10.51 -0.84
CA TYR A 92 0.22 -11.64 -0.87
C TYR A 92 -0.29 -11.92 -2.30
N THR A 93 -0.27 -13.19 -2.69
CA THR A 93 -0.67 -13.65 -4.03
C THR A 93 -1.71 -14.78 -3.99
N GLY A 94 -2.31 -15.04 -2.83
CA GLY A 94 -3.28 -16.12 -2.61
C GLY A 94 -2.86 -17.09 -1.48
N GLY A 95 -3.74 -18.05 -1.18
CA GLY A 95 -3.53 -19.00 -0.07
C GLY A 95 -3.95 -18.44 1.29
N SER A 96 -3.33 -18.90 2.38
CA SER A 96 -3.71 -18.48 3.73
C SER A 96 -3.31 -17.01 4.00
N PRO A 97 -4.27 -16.10 4.30
CA PRO A 97 -3.97 -14.68 4.46
C PRO A 97 -3.18 -14.40 5.75
N GLY A 98 -3.29 -15.24 6.78
CA GLY A 98 -2.77 -14.94 8.12
C GLY A 98 -3.63 -13.89 8.84
N ALA A 99 -3.08 -13.29 9.91
CA ALA A 99 -3.84 -12.42 10.82
C ALA A 99 -3.85 -10.93 10.44
N ASP A 100 -2.85 -10.46 9.68
CA ASP A 100 -2.59 -9.02 9.53
C ASP A 100 -3.11 -8.49 8.20
N ARG A 101 -3.62 -7.26 8.19
CA ARG A 101 -4.15 -6.57 7.02
C ARG A 101 -3.60 -5.15 6.94
N VAL A 102 -3.38 -4.67 5.72
CA VAL A 102 -3.45 -3.23 5.42
C VAL A 102 -4.87 -2.88 5.03
N VAL A 103 -5.29 -1.65 5.35
CA VAL A 103 -6.56 -1.06 4.96
C VAL A 103 -6.26 0.13 4.06
N ILE A 104 -6.88 0.17 2.89
CA ILE A 104 -6.88 1.32 1.99
C ILE A 104 -8.32 1.82 1.79
N ASN A 105 -8.51 3.06 1.39
CA ASN A 105 -9.81 3.49 0.85
C ASN A 105 -9.90 3.23 -0.66
N THR A 106 -11.08 3.48 -1.24
CA THR A 106 -11.32 3.28 -2.68
C THR A 106 -10.59 4.28 -3.58
N ASN A 107 -9.97 5.32 -3.02
CA ASN A 107 -9.06 6.22 -3.73
C ASN A 107 -7.60 5.75 -3.66
N CYS A 108 -7.37 4.52 -3.17
CA CYS A 108 -6.05 3.94 -2.94
C CYS A 108 -5.19 4.66 -1.89
N GLU A 109 -5.82 5.38 -0.98
CA GLU A 109 -5.11 6.02 0.12
C GLU A 109 -4.99 5.03 1.29
N TYR A 110 -3.79 4.95 1.88
CA TYR A 110 -3.55 4.08 3.03
C TYR A 110 -4.27 4.63 4.27
N ALA A 111 -5.17 3.82 4.83
CA ALA A 111 -5.95 4.16 6.01
C ALA A 111 -5.27 3.69 7.31
N GLY A 112 -4.73 2.47 7.32
CA GLY A 112 -4.12 1.89 8.52
C GLY A 112 -3.76 0.41 8.36
N ALA A 113 -3.31 -0.21 9.45
CA ALA A 113 -3.04 -1.64 9.52
C ALA A 113 -3.71 -2.23 10.75
N ILE A 114 -4.27 -3.43 10.59
CA ILE A 114 -5.07 -4.12 11.60
C ILE A 114 -4.65 -5.59 11.70
N THR A 115 -4.90 -6.21 12.84
CA THR A 115 -4.54 -7.62 13.09
C THR A 115 -5.59 -8.34 13.92
N HIS A 116 -5.81 -9.63 13.63
CA HIS A 116 -6.54 -10.52 14.53
C HIS A 116 -5.73 -10.85 15.81
N THR A 117 -4.42 -10.60 15.82
CA THR A 117 -3.56 -10.93 16.96
C THR A 117 -3.91 -10.07 18.17
N GLY A 118 -4.39 -10.70 19.24
CA GLY A 118 -4.86 -10.01 20.44
C GLY A 118 -6.32 -9.58 20.40
N ALA A 119 -7.03 -9.83 19.29
CA ALA A 119 -8.47 -9.67 19.19
C ALA A 119 -9.20 -10.97 19.60
N SER A 120 -10.48 -10.85 19.97
CA SER A 120 -11.35 -12.00 20.22
C SER A 120 -12.17 -12.36 18.98
N GLY A 121 -12.34 -13.66 18.72
CA GLY A 121 -13.13 -14.14 17.58
C GLY A 121 -12.56 -13.69 16.23
N ASN A 122 -13.40 -13.09 15.39
CA ASN A 122 -13.02 -12.58 14.07
C ASN A 122 -12.80 -11.06 14.07
N ASN A 123 -12.74 -10.42 15.24
CA ASN A 123 -12.50 -8.98 15.33
C ASN A 123 -11.05 -8.65 14.99
N PHE A 124 -10.82 -7.39 14.72
CA PHE A 124 -9.48 -6.81 14.62
C PHE A 124 -9.15 -5.93 15.82
N VAL A 125 -7.85 -5.78 16.08
CA VAL A 125 -7.28 -4.64 16.80
C VAL A 125 -6.32 -3.89 15.88
N GLY A 126 -6.06 -2.62 16.17
CA GLY A 126 -5.12 -1.82 15.41
C GLY A 126 -3.69 -2.32 15.57
N CYS A 127 -2.94 -2.35 14.48
CA CYS A 127 -1.49 -2.37 14.57
C CYS A 127 -1.00 -0.99 15.06
N SER A 128 0.25 -0.88 15.50
CA SER A 128 0.78 0.38 16.01
C SER A 128 0.57 1.53 15.01
N GLY A 129 -0.06 2.62 15.46
CA GLY A 129 -0.42 3.75 14.61
C GLY A 129 -1.84 3.71 14.04
N THR A 130 -2.63 2.69 14.36
CA THR A 130 -4.07 2.59 14.08
C THR A 130 -4.81 2.42 15.40
N ASN A 131 -5.80 3.28 15.66
CA ASN A 131 -6.62 3.26 16.88
C ASN A 131 -8.09 3.19 16.55
#